data_AF-A0A7X6Q796-F1
#
_entry.id   AF-A0A7X6Q796-F1
#
_cell.length_a   1.000
_cell.length_b   1.000
_cell.length_c   1.000
_cell.angle_alpha   90.00
_cell.angle_beta   90.00
_cell.angle_gamma   90.00
#
_symmetry.space_group_name_H-M   'P 1'
#
loop_
_entity.id
_entity.type
_entity.pdbx_description
1 polymer ?
#
loop_
_entity_poly.entity_id
_entity_poly.type
_entity_poly.pdbx_seq_one_letter_code
_entity_poly.pdbx_strand_id
1 'polypeptide(L)' 'QGWGYAVFGKVVEGTEVVDAIEKVQTGNRGYHGDVPTEDVVIESAEIVE' A
#
# COMPACT_ATOMS: atom_id res chain seq x y z
N GLN A 1 -5.79 27.62 -3.65
CA GLN A 1 -5.42 26.67 -4.72
C GLN A 1 -4.80 25.46 -4.05
N GLY A 2 -5.31 24.26 -4.33
CA GLY A 2 -5.04 23.05 -3.54
C GLY A 2 -3.77 22.31 -3.95
N TRP A 3 -3.42 21.30 -3.16
CA TRP A 3 -2.35 20.34 -3.42
C TRP A 3 -2.89 19.21 -4.30
N GLY A 4 -2.09 18.73 -5.24
CA GLY A 4 -2.39 17.55 -6.06
C GLY A 4 -1.35 16.46 -5.85
N TYR A 5 -1.59 15.29 -6.45
CA TYR A 5 -0.70 14.14 -6.37
C TYR A 5 -0.26 13.74 -7.79
N ALA A 6 1.04 13.59 -8.00
CA ALA A 6 1.60 13.23 -9.30
C ALA A 6 1.48 11.71 -9.53
N VAL A 7 0.74 11.30 -10.55
CA VAL A 7 0.65 9.91 -10.99
C VAL A 7 1.84 9.58 -11.89
N PHE A 8 2.58 8.50 -11.59
CA PHE A 8 3.77 8.08 -12.34
C PHE A 8 3.77 6.61 -12.78
N GLY A 9 2.70 5.86 -12.50
CA GLY A 9 2.60 4.45 -12.85
C GLY A 9 1.21 3.87 -12.56
N LYS A 10 1.05 2.58 -12.88
CA LYS A 10 -0.15 1.80 -12.59
C LYS A 10 0.24 0.35 -12.29
N VAL A 11 -0.57 -0.31 -11.47
CA VAL A 11 -0.49 -1.77 -11.26
C VAL A 11 -0.96 -2.44 -12.56
N VAL A 12 -0.14 -3.34 -13.12
CA VAL A 12 -0.48 -4.09 -14.34
C VAL A 12 -0.97 -5.50 -14.05
N GLU A 13 -0.56 -6.08 -12.93
CA GLU A 13 -0.93 -7.41 -12.44
C GLU A 13 -0.99 -7.40 -10.90
N GLY A 14 -1.79 -8.29 -10.30
CA GLY A 14 -1.90 -8.43 -8.84
C GLY A 14 -2.84 -7.42 -8.17
N THR A 15 -3.79 -6.84 -8.89
CA THR A 15 -4.80 -5.92 -8.31
C THR A 15 -5.58 -6.58 -7.17
N GLU A 16 -5.88 -7.87 -7.28
CA GLU A 16 -6.53 -8.66 -6.24
C GLU A 16 -5.70 -8.77 -4.95
N VAL A 17 -4.37 -8.70 -5.04
CA VAL A 17 -3.47 -8.67 -3.87
C VAL A 17 -3.56 -7.29 -3.21
N VAL A 18 -3.59 -6.21 -4.00
CA VAL A 18 -3.82 -4.85 -3.50
C VAL A 18 -5.17 -4.77 -2.77
N ASP A 19 -6.23 -5.31 -3.37
CA ASP A 19 -7.57 -5.34 -2.79
C ASP A 19 -7.66 -6.20 -1.51
N ALA A 20 -6.78 -7.20 -1.37
CA ALA A 20 -6.68 -7.99 -0.15
C ALA A 20 -5.95 -7.22 0.95
N ILE A 21 -4.86 -6.52 0.61
CA ILE A 21 -4.10 -5.66 1.54
C ILE A 21 -4.98 -4.53 2.07
N GLU A 22 -5.84 -3.92 1.25
CA GLU A 22 -6.78 -2.88 1.68
C GLU A 22 -7.68 -3.34 2.85
N LYS A 23 -8.02 -4.63 2.91
CA LYS A 23 -8.99 -5.18 3.87
C LYS A 23 -8.36 -5.73 5.14
N VAL A 24 -7.04 -5.67 5.31
CA VAL A 24 -6.38 -6.19 6.51
C VAL A 24 -6.83 -5.42 7.76
N GLN A 25 -6.85 -6.10 8.90
CA GLN A 25 -7.23 -5.45 10.15
C GLN A 25 -6.19 -4.37 10.52
N THR A 26 -6.66 -3.15 10.76
CA THR A 26 -5.82 -2.01 11.15
C THR A 26 -6.10 -1.53 12.58
N GLY A 27 -5.21 -0.71 13.10
CA GLY A 27 -5.34 -0.04 14.40
C GLY A 27 -4.47 1.21 14.48
N ASN A 28 -4.41 1.81 15.67
CA ASN A 28 -3.57 2.98 15.93
C ASN A 28 -2.21 2.55 16.49
N ARG A 29 -1.11 3.13 15.98
CA ARG A 29 0.25 2.93 16.49
C ARG A 29 0.97 4.28 16.66
N GLY A 30 1.13 4.71 17.91
CA GLY A 30 1.69 6.03 18.21
C GLY A 30 0.80 7.15 17.66
N TYR A 31 1.37 8.00 16.80
CA TYR A 31 0.64 9.09 16.13
C TYR A 31 0.09 8.69 14.75
N HIS A 32 0.21 7.42 14.35
CA HIS A 32 -0.27 6.91 13.06
C HIS A 32 -1.58 6.13 13.25
N GLY A 33 -2.59 6.48 12.44
CA GLY A 33 -3.82 5.70 12.28
C GLY A 33 -3.72 4.70 11.13
N ASP A 34 -4.67 3.76 11.09
CA ASP A 34 -4.82 2.76 10.02
C ASP A 34 -3.58 1.88 9.78
N VAL A 35 -2.79 1.63 10.83
CA VAL A 35 -1.62 0.77 10.77
C VAL A 35 -2.07 -0.70 10.79
N PRO A 36 -1.65 -1.54 9.82
CA PRO A 36 -1.93 -2.97 9.85
C PRO A 36 -1.52 -3.61 11.19
N THR A 37 -2.39 -4.48 11.72
CA THR A 37 -2.13 -5.20 12.97
C THR A 37 -1.10 -6.31 12.82
N GLU A 38 -0.98 -6.85 11.60
CA GLU A 38 0.12 -7.71 11.16
C GLU A 38 0.86 -6.97 10.03
N ASP A 39 2.19 -7.04 10.03
CA ASP A 39 3.00 -6.30 9.06
C ASP A 39 2.79 -6.84 7.64
N VAL A 40 2.45 -5.96 6.70
CA VAL A 40 2.42 -6.25 5.25
C VAL A 40 3.78 -5.84 4.67
N VAL A 41 4.70 -6.81 4.59
CA VAL A 41 6.10 -6.57 4.23
C VAL A 41 6.32 -6.74 2.72
N ILE A 42 6.98 -5.77 2.09
CA ILE A 42 7.56 -5.94 0.74
C ILE A 42 8.89 -6.66 0.90
N GLU A 43 8.96 -7.94 0.57
CA GLU A 43 10.15 -8.77 0.75
C GLU A 43 11.29 -8.42 -0.23
N SER A 44 10.94 -8.09 -1.48
CA SER A 44 11.87 -7.64 -2.52
C SER A 44 11.17 -6.75 -3.55
N ALA A 45 11.96 -5.99 -4.30
CA ALA A 45 11.48 -5.20 -5.44
C ALA A 45 12.57 -5.20 -6.53
N GLU A 46 12.20 -5.63 -7.74
CA GLU A 46 13.13 -5.84 -8.85
C GLU A 46 12.62 -5.13 -10.11
N ILE A 47 13.55 -4.64 -10.93
CA ILE A 47 13.24 -4.15 -12.27
C ILE A 47 13.29 -5.36 -13.20
N VAL A 48 12.14 -5.70 -13.78
CA VAL A 48 12.01 -6.76 -14.78
C VAL A 48 12.21 -6.18 -16.18
N GLU A 49 12.93 -6.92 -17.05
CA GLU A 49 13.21 -6.55 -18.45
C GLU A 49 12.10 -7.01 -19.41
#